data_AF-A0A7W1WLF4-F1
#
_entry.id   AF-A0A7W1WLF4-F1
#
_cell.length_a   1.000
_cell.length_b   1.000
_cell.length_c   1.000
_cell.angle_alpha   90.00
_cell.angle_beta   90.00
_cell.angle_gamma   90.00
#
_symmetry.space_group_name_H-M   'P 1'
#
loop_
_entity.id
_entity.type
_entity.pdbx_description
1 polymer ?
#
loop_
_entity_poly.entity_id
_entity_poly.type
_entity_poly.pdbx_seq_one_letter_code
_entity_poly.pdbx_strand_id
1 'polypeptide(L)'
;MRGPATSHPAPIARPFPRPRGGTARSAVQSIAFAALFVTGLDLWLTGQQRLMLWAHVLIGLALLVMLAPWLARHIPTGLGHSQRSGFTILSWALLVCWLALLGSGLFMALPAGLWLAGVVWFPQRAVTETLSLVHFWSAWLAMGGLFLHLTLRHWGRPWG
;
A
#
# COMPACT_ATOMS: atom_id res chain seq x y z
N MET A 1 -59.07 -0.84 40.50
CA MET A 1 -58.61 0.30 39.66
C MET A 1 -57.30 -0.11 38.99
N ARG A 2 -57.31 -0.34 37.67
CA ARG A 2 -56.09 -0.67 36.89
C ARG A 2 -55.48 0.64 36.42
N GLY A 3 -54.26 0.96 36.86
CA GLY A 3 -53.51 2.13 36.37
C GLY A 3 -53.08 1.95 34.91
N PRO A 4 -52.85 3.05 34.15
CA PRO A 4 -52.44 2.96 32.76
C PRO A 4 -51.00 2.45 32.68
N ALA A 5 -50.79 1.40 31.89
CA ALA A 5 -49.48 0.92 31.52
C ALA A 5 -48.75 2.00 30.71
N THR A 6 -47.74 2.61 31.31
CA THR A 6 -46.81 3.51 30.62
C THR A 6 -46.01 2.70 29.60
N SER A 7 -46.43 2.74 28.34
CA SER A 7 -45.65 2.20 27.22
C SER A 7 -44.40 3.07 27.03
N HIS A 8 -43.24 2.59 27.46
CA HIS A 8 -41.96 3.17 27.06
C HIS A 8 -41.82 3.04 25.53
N PRO A 9 -41.52 4.12 24.78
CA PRO A 9 -41.13 3.97 23.39
C PRO A 9 -39.79 3.23 23.36
N ALA A 10 -39.78 2.04 22.75
CA ALA A 10 -38.56 1.29 22.52
C ALA A 10 -37.55 2.19 21.76
N PRO A 11 -36.28 2.28 22.18
CA PRO A 11 -35.28 3.01 21.43
C PRO A 11 -35.17 2.37 20.05
N ILE A 12 -35.43 3.16 19.01
CA ILE A 12 -35.20 2.78 17.61
C ILE A 12 -33.74 2.33 17.54
N ALA A 13 -33.53 1.02 17.47
CA ALA A 13 -32.23 0.43 17.29
C ALA A 13 -31.67 0.99 15.98
N ARG A 14 -30.72 1.93 16.09
CA ARG A 14 -30.02 2.44 14.91
C ARG A 14 -29.38 1.22 14.25
N PRO A 15 -29.65 0.94 12.96
CA PRO A 15 -29.03 -0.19 12.29
C PRO A 15 -27.52 -0.05 12.47
N PHE A 16 -26.89 -1.05 13.09
CA PHE A 16 -25.44 -1.12 13.20
C PHE A 16 -24.87 -0.84 11.80
N PRO A 17 -23.95 0.12 11.64
CA PRO A 17 -23.37 0.39 10.35
C PRO A 17 -22.77 -0.93 9.85
N ARG A 18 -23.30 -1.43 8.73
CA ARG A 18 -22.73 -2.60 8.07
C ARG A 18 -21.25 -2.29 7.85
N PRO A 19 -20.34 -3.20 8.22
CA PRO A 19 -18.92 -2.98 8.01
C PRO A 19 -18.75 -2.70 6.53
N ARG A 20 -18.27 -1.50 6.19
CA ARG A 20 -17.94 -1.19 4.80
C ARG A 20 -16.83 -2.17 4.42
N GLY A 21 -17.20 -3.17 3.63
CA GLY A 21 -16.25 -4.07 3.00
C GLY A 21 -15.20 -3.26 2.23
N GLY A 22 -14.02 -3.83 2.06
CA GLY A 22 -12.97 -3.23 1.25
C GLY A 22 -13.44 -3.08 -0.18
N THR A 23 -13.05 -1.98 -0.81
CA THR A 23 -13.39 -1.71 -2.20
C THR A 23 -12.66 -2.70 -3.10
N ALA A 24 -13.26 -3.05 -4.25
CA ALA A 24 -12.60 -3.88 -5.27
C ALA A 24 -11.22 -3.31 -5.65
N ARG A 25 -11.09 -1.98 -5.71
CA ARG A 25 -9.82 -1.29 -5.92
C ARG A 25 -8.76 -1.65 -4.88
N SER A 26 -9.12 -1.62 -3.59
CA SER A 26 -8.19 -1.99 -2.50
C SER A 26 -7.76 -3.45 -2.62
N ALA A 27 -8.69 -4.36 -2.96
CA ALA A 27 -8.34 -5.76 -3.19
C ALA A 27 -7.37 -5.94 -4.36
N VAL A 28 -7.64 -5.29 -5.50
CA VAL A 28 -6.75 -5.33 -6.68
C VAL A 28 -5.36 -4.77 -6.34
N GLN A 29 -5.27 -3.65 -5.61
CA GLN A 29 -4.00 -3.07 -5.20
C GLN A 29 -3.21 -3.99 -4.26
N SER A 30 -3.88 -4.65 -3.30
CA SER A 30 -3.23 -5.60 -2.40
C SER A 30 -2.73 -6.85 -3.14
N ILE A 31 -3.51 -7.37 -4.09
CA ILE A 31 -3.09 -8.53 -4.91
C ILE A 31 -1.92 -8.14 -5.81
N ALA A 32 -2.00 -7.00 -6.49
CA ALA A 32 -0.91 -6.51 -7.34
C ALA A 32 0.39 -6.31 -6.54
N PHE A 33 0.27 -5.73 -5.34
CA PHE A 33 1.43 -5.56 -4.45
C PHE A 33 1.98 -6.90 -3.95
N ALA A 34 1.13 -7.86 -3.59
CA ALA A 34 1.58 -9.20 -3.21
C ALA A 34 2.31 -9.92 -4.36
N ALA A 35 1.80 -9.82 -5.58
CA ALA A 35 2.46 -10.35 -6.77
C ALA A 35 3.81 -9.68 -7.01
N LEU A 36 3.90 -8.36 -6.86
CA LEU A 36 5.17 -7.62 -6.95
C LEU A 36 6.17 -8.08 -5.90
N PHE A 37 5.72 -8.27 -4.65
CA PHE A 37 6.60 -8.75 -3.59
C PHE A 37 7.16 -10.14 -3.88
N VAL A 38 6.30 -11.09 -4.27
CA VAL A 38 6.74 -12.46 -4.60
C VAL A 38 7.68 -12.47 -5.79
N THR A 39 7.34 -11.74 -6.85
CA THR A 39 8.16 -11.68 -8.07
C THR A 39 9.50 -10.95 -7.82
N GLY A 40 9.52 -9.93 -6.97
CA GLY A 40 10.76 -9.24 -6.56
C GLY A 40 11.66 -10.12 -5.69
N LEU A 41 11.07 -10.91 -4.79
CA LEU A 41 11.80 -11.88 -3.97
C LEU A 41 12.40 -13.01 -4.84
N ASP A 42 11.63 -13.51 -5.81
CA ASP A 42 12.11 -14.51 -6.76
C ASP A 42 13.28 -13.98 -7.61
N LEU A 43 13.17 -12.75 -8.13
CA LEU A 43 14.25 -12.09 -8.86
C LEU A 43 15.50 -11.90 -8.01
N TRP A 44 15.35 -11.57 -6.73
CA TRP A 44 16.45 -11.44 -5.79
C TRP A 44 17.18 -12.76 -5.52
N LEU A 45 16.43 -13.86 -5.40
CA LEU A 45 16.97 -15.18 -5.07
C LEU A 45 17.54 -15.93 -6.28
N THR A 46 16.88 -15.84 -7.43
CA THR A 46 17.21 -16.64 -8.63
C THR A 46 18.05 -15.87 -9.64
N GLY A 47 18.13 -14.55 -9.50
CA GLY A 47 19.15 -13.74 -10.15
C GLY A 47 18.97 -13.45 -11.64
N GLN A 48 18.04 -14.08 -12.38
CA GLN A 48 17.62 -13.62 -13.72
C GLN A 48 16.53 -14.48 -14.39
N GLN A 49 15.30 -13.97 -14.41
CA GLN A 49 14.27 -14.40 -15.37
C GLN A 49 13.77 -13.18 -16.14
N ARG A 50 14.13 -13.07 -17.42
CA ARG A 50 13.76 -11.93 -18.27
C ARG A 50 12.26 -11.66 -18.27
N LEU A 51 11.45 -12.71 -18.36
CA LEU A 51 9.99 -12.61 -18.32
C LEU A 51 9.49 -12.06 -16.98
N MET A 52 10.00 -12.60 -15.87
CA MET A 52 9.62 -12.19 -14.52
C MET A 52 10.00 -10.73 -14.23
N LEU A 53 11.17 -10.29 -14.71
CA LEU A 53 11.60 -8.90 -14.62
C LEU A 53 10.62 -7.97 -15.34
N TRP A 54 10.26 -8.27 -16.58
CA TRP A 54 9.29 -7.47 -17.33
C TRP A 54 7.92 -7.46 -16.66
N ALA A 55 7.44 -8.61 -16.19
CA ALA A 55 6.17 -8.69 -15.45
C ALA A 55 6.21 -7.82 -14.19
N HIS A 56 7.29 -7.88 -13.41
CA HIS A 56 7.48 -7.08 -12.21
C HIS A 56 7.46 -5.58 -12.53
N VAL A 57 8.22 -5.14 -13.55
CA VAL A 57 8.26 -3.73 -13.96
C VAL A 57 6.88 -3.24 -14.43
N LEU A 58 6.19 -4.00 -15.29
CA LEU A 58 4.89 -3.61 -15.84
C LEU A 58 3.80 -3.53 -14.77
N ILE A 59 3.74 -4.53 -13.87
CA ILE A 59 2.80 -4.52 -12.75
C ILE A 59 3.14 -3.36 -11.79
N GLY A 60 4.42 -3.08 -11.59
CA GLY A 60 4.91 -1.98 -10.74
C GLY A 60 4.47 -0.62 -11.27
N LEU A 61 4.63 -0.39 -12.57
CA LEU A 61 4.17 0.83 -13.24
C LEU A 61 2.64 0.97 -13.16
N ALA A 62 1.89 -0.11 -13.40
CA ALA A 62 0.44 -0.10 -13.28
C ALA A 62 0.00 0.26 -11.85
N LEU A 63 0.62 -0.35 -10.84
CA LEU A 63 0.35 -0.04 -9.44
C LEU A 63 0.68 1.42 -9.11
N LEU A 64 1.82 1.94 -9.58
CA LEU A 64 2.23 3.33 -9.39
C LEU A 64 1.19 4.31 -9.97
N VAL A 65 0.74 4.09 -11.20
CA VAL A 65 -0.29 4.92 -11.86
C VAL A 65 -1.61 4.88 -11.09
N MET A 66 -1.98 3.72 -10.55
CA MET A 66 -3.20 3.59 -9.75
C MET A 66 -3.09 4.22 -8.36
N LEU A 67 -1.90 4.20 -7.75
CA LEU A 67 -1.68 4.63 -6.37
C LEU A 67 -1.35 6.12 -6.26
N ALA A 68 -0.53 6.68 -7.16
CA ALA A 68 -0.05 8.06 -7.09
C ALA A 68 -1.18 9.11 -7.02
N PRO A 69 -2.24 9.06 -7.86
CA PRO A 69 -3.34 10.02 -7.78
C PRO A 69 -4.14 9.90 -6.49
N TRP A 70 -4.25 8.68 -5.95
CA TRP A 70 -4.92 8.45 -4.67
C TRP A 70 -4.11 9.03 -3.51
N LEU A 71 -2.81 8.76 -3.50
CA LEU A 71 -1.89 9.24 -2.48
C LEU A 71 -1.88 10.78 -2.42
N ALA A 72 -1.77 11.43 -3.59
CA ALA A 72 -1.77 12.89 -3.71
C ALA A 72 -3.05 13.55 -3.15
N ARG A 73 -4.22 12.89 -3.27
CA ARG A 73 -5.50 13.40 -2.76
C ARG A 73 -5.72 13.06 -1.28
N HIS A 74 -5.22 11.92 -0.82
CA HIS A 74 -5.54 11.38 0.50
C HIS A 74 -4.60 11.87 1.60
N ILE A 75 -3.31 12.12 1.30
CA ILE A 75 -2.35 12.61 2.29
C ILE A 75 -2.80 13.94 2.93
N PRO A 76 -3.18 15.00 2.17
CA PRO A 76 -3.49 16.30 2.76
C PRO A 76 -4.75 16.27 3.65
N THR A 77 -5.72 15.44 3.27
CA THR A 77 -7.03 15.38 3.92
C THR A 77 -7.05 14.45 5.14
N GLY A 78 -6.28 13.35 5.13
CA GLY A 78 -6.27 12.37 6.21
C GLY A 78 -5.15 12.56 7.24
N LEU A 79 -3.90 12.57 6.79
CA LEU A 79 -2.73 12.57 7.67
C LEU A 79 -2.52 13.90 8.39
N GLY A 80 -2.88 15.02 7.76
CA GLY A 80 -2.72 16.36 8.32
C GLY A 80 -3.66 16.70 9.48
N HIS A 81 -4.75 15.94 9.67
CA HIS A 81 -5.82 16.27 10.62
C HIS A 81 -6.06 15.20 11.71
N SER A 82 -5.18 14.20 11.80
CA SER A 82 -5.34 13.08 12.74
C SER A 82 -4.96 13.47 14.18
N GLN A 83 -5.91 13.32 15.12
CA GLN A 83 -5.75 13.61 16.55
C GLN A 83 -4.97 12.52 17.33
N ARG A 84 -4.66 11.37 16.71
CA ARG A 84 -3.97 10.24 17.36
C ARG A 84 -2.49 10.21 16.98
N SER A 85 -1.63 10.75 17.85
CA SER A 85 -0.18 10.91 17.58
C SER A 85 0.51 9.62 17.11
N GLY A 86 0.33 8.50 17.81
CA GLY A 86 0.97 7.22 17.44
C GLY A 86 0.54 6.69 16.06
N PHE A 87 -0.74 6.83 15.72
CA PHE A 87 -1.25 6.43 14.41
C PHE A 87 -0.72 7.34 13.29
N THR A 88 -0.62 8.64 13.56
CA THR A 88 -0.08 9.63 12.63
C THR A 88 1.40 9.36 12.33
N ILE A 89 2.22 9.13 13.35
CA ILE A 89 3.66 8.81 13.20
C ILE A 89 3.84 7.54 12.37
N LEU A 90 3.13 6.46 12.72
CA LEU A 90 3.22 5.19 11.99
C LEU A 90 2.79 5.35 10.53
N SER A 91 1.74 6.12 10.27
CA SER A 91 1.24 6.35 8.93
C SER A 91 2.22 7.18 8.09
N TRP A 92 2.90 8.17 8.67
CA TRP A 92 3.98 8.91 8.00
C TRP A 92 5.20 8.03 7.73
N ALA A 93 5.61 7.20 8.69
CA ALA A 93 6.71 6.26 8.50
C ALA A 93 6.43 5.27 7.36
N LEU A 94 5.21 4.70 7.32
CA LEU A 94 4.77 3.84 6.23
C LEU A 94 4.74 4.58 4.89
N LEU A 95 4.29 5.84 4.88
CA LEU A 95 4.28 6.65 3.67
C LEU A 95 5.70 6.85 3.11
N VAL A 96 6.67 7.17 3.98
CA VAL A 96 8.08 7.29 3.58
C VAL A 96 8.60 5.97 3.00
N CYS A 97 8.25 4.83 3.59
CA CYS A 97 8.62 3.52 3.07
C CYS A 97 8.03 3.29 1.67
N TRP A 98 6.75 3.64 1.46
CA TRP A 98 6.12 3.55 0.14
C TRP A 98 6.78 4.47 -0.89
N LEU A 99 7.13 5.70 -0.52
CA LEU A 99 7.84 6.62 -1.40
C LEU A 99 9.23 6.10 -1.76
N ALA A 100 9.97 5.55 -0.78
CA ALA A 100 11.27 4.93 -1.02
C ALA A 100 11.16 3.73 -1.97
N LEU A 101 10.15 2.87 -1.78
CA LEU A 101 9.90 1.71 -2.62
C LEU A 101 9.59 2.12 -4.07
N LEU A 102 8.62 3.02 -4.26
CA LEU A 102 8.18 3.46 -5.58
C LEU A 102 9.27 4.25 -6.29
N GLY A 103 9.95 5.15 -5.57
CA GLY A 103 11.02 5.98 -6.11
C GLY A 103 12.23 5.14 -6.54
N SER A 104 12.68 4.22 -5.69
CA SER A 104 13.79 3.31 -6.04
C SER A 104 13.44 2.40 -7.21
N GLY A 105 12.24 1.81 -7.22
CA GLY A 105 11.79 0.94 -8.32
C GLY A 105 11.68 1.70 -9.65
N LEU A 106 11.16 2.92 -9.62
CA LEU A 106 11.09 3.78 -10.80
C LEU A 106 12.50 4.13 -11.32
N PHE A 107 13.42 4.51 -10.42
CA PHE A 107 14.78 4.86 -10.81
C PHE A 107 15.54 3.66 -11.38
N MET A 108 15.32 2.46 -10.82
CA MET A 108 15.89 1.21 -11.35
C MET A 108 15.31 0.85 -12.74
N ALA A 109 14.08 1.25 -13.05
CA ALA A 109 13.47 1.05 -14.36
C ALA A 109 13.88 2.11 -15.41
N LEU A 110 14.43 3.27 -14.99
CA LEU A 110 14.80 4.37 -15.89
C LEU A 110 15.76 3.95 -17.02
N PRO A 111 16.84 3.19 -16.78
CA PRO A 111 17.76 2.80 -17.85
C PRO A 111 17.06 2.05 -18.98
N ALA A 112 16.10 1.17 -18.65
CA ALA A 112 15.31 0.46 -19.64
C ALA A 112 14.40 1.41 -20.44
N GLY A 113 13.76 2.37 -19.76
CA GLY A 113 12.93 3.38 -20.42
C GLY A 113 13.73 4.31 -21.33
N LEU A 114 14.90 4.77 -20.88
CA LEU A 114 15.80 5.61 -21.66
C LEU A 114 16.35 4.85 -22.88
N TRP A 115 16.71 3.58 -22.71
CA TRP A 115 17.16 2.74 -23.81
C TRP A 115 16.09 2.59 -24.90
N LEU A 116 14.81 2.40 -24.51
CA LEU A 116 13.69 2.39 -25.45
C LEU A 116 13.49 3.74 -26.16
N ALA A 117 13.87 4.85 -25.54
CA ALA A 117 13.87 6.19 -26.12
C ALA A 117 15.14 6.50 -26.95
N GLY A 118 16.04 5.52 -27.15
CA GLY A 118 17.30 5.69 -27.88
C GLY A 118 18.42 6.36 -27.08
N VAL A 119 18.23 6.56 -25.77
CA VAL A 119 19.24 7.17 -24.88
C VAL A 119 19.93 6.08 -24.06
N VAL A 120 21.23 5.92 -24.24
CA VAL A 120 22.03 4.96 -23.47
C VAL A 120 22.58 5.65 -22.24
N TRP A 121 22.02 5.33 -21.07
CA TRP A 121 22.51 5.80 -19.79
C TRP A 121 22.35 4.71 -18.74
N PHE A 122 23.41 4.46 -17.98
CA PHE A 122 23.41 3.52 -16.87
C PHE A 122 23.96 4.19 -15.61
N PRO A 123 23.28 4.06 -14.46
CA PRO A 123 23.79 4.57 -13.20
C PRO A 123 25.06 3.82 -12.77
N GLN A 124 25.88 4.46 -11.93
CA GLN A 124 27.05 3.83 -11.34
C GLN A 124 26.64 2.60 -10.51
N ARG A 125 27.50 1.58 -10.48
CA ARG A 125 27.24 0.32 -9.77
C ARG A 125 26.83 0.53 -8.30
N ALA A 126 27.53 1.40 -7.58
CA ALA A 126 27.22 1.72 -6.19
C ALA A 126 25.80 2.30 -6.01
N VAL A 127 25.32 3.08 -6.99
CA VAL A 127 23.96 3.63 -7.00
C VAL A 127 22.96 2.50 -7.22
N THR A 128 23.20 1.61 -8.18
CA THR A 128 22.32 0.46 -8.45
C THR A 128 22.23 -0.49 -7.25
N GLU A 129 23.34 -0.79 -6.59
CA GLU A 129 23.39 -1.62 -5.38
C GLU A 129 22.62 -0.97 -4.23
N THR A 130 22.86 0.33 -3.99
CA THR A 130 22.14 1.10 -2.95
C THR A 130 20.64 1.11 -3.22
N LEU A 131 20.22 1.37 -4.46
CA LEU A 131 18.81 1.36 -4.85
C LEU A 131 18.17 -0.01 -4.66
N SER A 132 18.89 -1.08 -5.00
CA SER A 132 18.40 -2.45 -4.83
C SER A 132 18.17 -2.76 -3.36
N LEU A 133 19.08 -2.36 -2.47
CA LEU A 133 18.91 -2.51 -1.01
C LEU A 133 17.76 -1.67 -0.46
N VAL A 134 17.66 -0.40 -0.88
CA VAL A 134 16.55 0.48 -0.49
C VAL A 134 15.22 -0.11 -0.95
N HIS A 135 15.13 -0.56 -2.19
CA HIS A 135 13.95 -1.18 -2.77
C HIS A 135 13.56 -2.46 -2.01
N PHE A 136 14.53 -3.32 -1.72
CA PHE A 136 14.31 -4.56 -0.98
C PHE A 136 13.77 -4.32 0.43
N TRP A 137 14.44 -3.49 1.24
CA TRP A 137 14.02 -3.24 2.62
C TRP A 137 12.71 -2.47 2.70
N SER A 138 12.50 -1.49 1.81
CA SER A 138 11.23 -0.77 1.74
C SER A 138 10.07 -1.68 1.31
N ALA A 139 10.30 -2.69 0.45
CA ALA A 139 9.30 -3.68 0.09
C ALA A 139 8.86 -4.52 1.30
N TRP A 140 9.81 -4.96 2.13
CA TRP A 140 9.51 -5.66 3.38
C TRP A 140 8.71 -4.82 4.36
N LEU A 141 9.08 -3.55 4.55
CA LEU A 141 8.34 -2.63 5.42
C LEU A 141 6.93 -2.36 4.90
N ALA A 142 6.77 -2.14 3.59
CA ALA A 142 5.48 -1.98 2.95
C ALA A 142 4.61 -3.25 3.05
N MET A 143 5.20 -4.43 2.95
CA MET A 143 4.52 -5.71 3.18
C MET A 143 4.06 -5.86 4.63
N GLY A 144 4.91 -5.55 5.61
CA GLY A 144 4.52 -5.49 7.02
C GLY A 144 3.36 -4.51 7.25
N GLY A 145 3.39 -3.35 6.61
CA GLY A 145 2.29 -2.37 6.61
C GLY A 145 1.00 -2.89 6.01
N LEU A 146 1.06 -3.64 4.89
CA LEU A 146 -0.10 -4.28 4.29
C LEU A 146 -0.68 -5.35 5.21
N PHE A 147 0.16 -6.21 5.79
CA PHE A 147 -0.28 -7.20 6.78
C PHE A 147 -0.96 -6.52 7.97
N LEU A 148 -0.35 -5.49 8.54
CA LEU A 148 -0.94 -4.71 9.63
C LEU A 148 -2.30 -4.12 9.21
N HIS A 149 -2.40 -3.52 8.02
CA HIS A 149 -3.66 -2.97 7.49
C HIS A 149 -4.76 -4.03 7.36
N LEU A 150 -4.45 -5.16 6.75
CA LEU A 150 -5.39 -6.27 6.60
C LEU A 150 -5.80 -6.83 7.97
N THR A 151 -4.83 -6.96 8.86
CA THR A 151 -5.01 -7.46 10.22
C THR A 151 -5.96 -6.58 11.02
N LEU A 152 -5.72 -5.27 11.06
CA LEU A 152 -6.60 -4.29 11.71
C LEU A 152 -7.99 -4.26 11.09
N ARG A 153 -8.09 -4.51 9.78
CA ARG A 153 -9.37 -4.58 9.07
C ARG A 153 -10.17 -5.85 9.40
N HIS A 154 -9.50 -6.98 9.64
CA HIS A 154 -10.16 -8.25 10.00
C HIS A 154 -10.46 -8.35 11.50
N TRP A 155 -9.58 -7.84 12.37
CA TRP A 155 -9.79 -7.78 13.82
C TRP A 155 -10.55 -6.53 14.28
N GLY A 156 -10.96 -5.66 13.36
CA GLY A 156 -11.80 -4.50 13.63
C GLY A 156 -13.27 -4.83 13.90
N ARG A 157 -13.57 -5.62 14.94
CA ARG A 157 -14.89 -5.72 15.62
C ARG A 157 -14.71 -6.25 17.06
N PRO A 158 -15.51 -5.74 18.01
CA PRO A 158 -15.30 -4.50 18.76
C PRO A 158 -14.53 -4.76 20.06
N TRP A 159 -13.70 -3.81 20.48
CA TRP A 159 -13.47 -3.65 21.91
C TRP A 159 -14.70 -2.93 22.47
N GLY A 160 -15.50 -3.64 23.28
CA GLY A 160 -16.49 -3.09 24.22
C GLY A 160 -17.63 -2.28 23.64
#